data_AF-A0A402C2N0-F1
#
_entry.id   AF-A0A402C2N0-F1
#
_cell.length_a   1.000
_cell.length_b   1.000
_cell.length_c   1.000
_cell.angle_alpha   90.00
_cell.angle_beta   90.00
_cell.angle_gamma   90.00
#
_symmetry.space_group_name_H-M   'P 1'
#
loop_
_entity.id
_entity.type
_entity.pdbx_description
1 polymer ?
#
loop_
_entity_poly.entity_id
_entity_poly.type
_entity_poly.pdbx_seq_one_letter_code
_entity_poly.pdbx_strand_id
1 'polypeptide(L)'
;MLLVGCGDDPVTVPDVTGYRLDDAHNALKDAGLENFEDIDVIEDRTPLMDSNWVVLGQEPTAGNSTEPDATVRLDIAKPEDDGVRERIPAGSPVSDELRQRDEADARSMAEQQQRDEERKRQQDADNAKDAQTFADAIDPAARIAKNAITDLGDLGSQIAGSGTVSATTGASLNDIERALEVYKASFEDAPDHINDHADQLQESLDQFMRAASTLLSAEGASAVGSVDRFQQLYSEAQSRYNEALTSLCAGTSVQPPLL
;
A
#
# COMPACT_ATOMS: atom_id res chain seq x y z
N MET A 1 56.43 -67.86 -7.03
CA MET A 1 56.04 -66.63 -6.32
C MET A 1 54.76 -66.15 -6.99
N LEU A 2 53.61 -66.48 -6.42
CA LEU A 2 52.30 -66.04 -6.89
C LEU A 2 52.06 -64.66 -6.26
N LEU A 3 52.02 -63.60 -7.07
CA LEU A 3 51.41 -62.34 -6.64
C LEU A 3 49.89 -62.53 -6.76
N VAL A 4 49.24 -62.70 -5.61
CA VAL A 4 47.79 -62.55 -5.50
C VAL A 4 47.55 -61.05 -5.37
N GLY A 5 47.11 -60.41 -6.45
CA GLY A 5 46.54 -59.07 -6.35
C GLY A 5 45.20 -59.19 -5.65
N CYS A 6 45.10 -58.71 -4.42
CA CYS A 6 43.83 -58.27 -3.84
C CYS A 6 43.56 -56.89 -4.45
N GLY A 7 42.89 -56.87 -5.60
CA GLY A 7 42.12 -55.70 -6.01
C GLY A 7 40.68 -56.06 -5.68
N ASP A 8 40.02 -55.24 -4.86
CA ASP A 8 38.60 -55.40 -4.58
C ASP A 8 37.79 -55.38 -5.89
N ASP A 9 36.66 -56.09 -5.93
CA ASP A 9 35.81 -56.14 -7.12
C ASP A 9 35.36 -54.71 -7.49
N PRO A 10 35.43 -54.34 -8.78
CA PRO A 10 35.16 -52.97 -9.19
C PRO A 10 33.67 -52.62 -9.01
N VAL A 11 33.42 -51.40 -8.53
CA VAL A 11 32.09 -50.88 -8.17
C VAL A 11 31.53 -50.05 -9.32
N THR A 12 30.23 -50.16 -9.58
CA THR A 12 29.53 -49.32 -10.56
C THR A 12 29.14 -47.99 -9.94
N VAL A 13 29.52 -46.87 -10.57
CA VAL A 13 29.21 -45.53 -10.07
C VAL A 13 27.73 -45.19 -10.33
N PRO A 14 26.91 -44.89 -9.31
CA PRO A 14 25.53 -44.45 -9.51
C PRO A 14 25.44 -43.03 -10.10
N ASP A 15 24.31 -42.70 -10.72
CA ASP A 15 24.02 -41.31 -11.13
C ASP A 15 23.44 -40.53 -9.94
N VAL A 16 24.17 -39.53 -9.50
CA VAL A 16 23.80 -38.61 -8.41
C VAL A 16 23.58 -37.18 -8.92
N THR A 17 23.54 -36.97 -10.23
CA THR A 17 23.28 -35.65 -10.81
C THR A 17 21.87 -35.19 -10.49
N GLY A 18 21.71 -33.97 -9.98
CA GLY A 18 20.42 -33.41 -9.54
C GLY A 18 19.95 -33.88 -8.15
N TYR A 19 20.82 -34.57 -7.38
CA TYR A 19 20.60 -34.86 -5.97
C TYR A 19 21.15 -33.74 -5.08
N ARG A 20 20.64 -33.67 -3.85
CA ARG A 20 21.31 -32.93 -2.78
C ARG A 20 22.66 -33.57 -2.46
N LEU A 21 23.64 -32.79 -2.02
CA LEU A 21 24.99 -33.31 -1.82
C LEU A 21 25.06 -34.39 -0.72
N ASP A 22 24.28 -34.23 0.35
CA ASP A 22 24.14 -35.25 1.39
C ASP A 22 23.52 -36.54 0.85
N ASP A 23 22.44 -36.44 0.08
CA ASP A 23 21.82 -37.59 -0.58
C ASP A 23 22.75 -38.26 -1.60
N ALA A 24 23.54 -37.47 -2.33
CA ALA A 24 24.54 -37.96 -3.28
C ALA A 24 25.66 -38.73 -2.57
N HIS A 25 26.22 -38.18 -1.49
CA HIS A 25 27.22 -38.89 -0.67
C HIS A 25 26.66 -40.18 -0.10
N ASN A 26 25.40 -40.20 0.35
CA ASN A 26 24.76 -41.42 0.86
C ASN A 26 24.62 -42.48 -0.25
N ALA A 27 24.13 -42.10 -1.44
CA ALA A 27 24.00 -43.02 -2.56
C ALA A 27 25.35 -43.60 -3.03
N LEU A 28 26.42 -42.79 -3.00
CA LEU A 28 27.77 -43.25 -3.34
C LEU A 28 28.34 -44.19 -2.26
N LYS A 29 28.16 -43.88 -0.97
CA LYS A 29 28.56 -44.75 0.14
C LYS A 29 27.84 -46.09 0.10
N ASP A 30 26.54 -46.09 -0.19
CA ASP A 30 25.73 -47.29 -0.32
C ASP A 30 26.20 -48.19 -1.49
N ALA A 31 26.84 -47.60 -2.51
CA ALA A 31 27.48 -48.33 -3.60
C ALA A 31 28.90 -48.85 -3.25
N GLY A 32 29.49 -48.40 -2.14
CA GLY A 32 30.85 -48.78 -1.71
C GLY A 32 31.93 -47.76 -2.08
N LEU A 33 31.57 -46.52 -2.43
CA LEU A 33 32.49 -45.42 -2.74
C LEU A 33 32.50 -44.44 -1.56
N GLU A 34 33.61 -44.33 -0.84
CA GLU A 34 33.70 -43.55 0.41
C GLU A 34 34.47 -42.22 0.29
N ASN A 35 35.19 -42.02 -0.82
CA ASN A 35 36.07 -40.86 -1.03
C ASN A 35 35.40 -39.84 -1.97
N PHE A 36 35.17 -38.61 -1.50
CA PHE A 36 34.54 -37.52 -2.27
C PHE A 36 35.46 -36.31 -2.40
N GLU A 37 35.37 -35.64 -3.53
CA GLU A 37 35.93 -34.31 -3.77
C GLU A 37 34.82 -33.37 -4.26
N ASP A 38 34.32 -32.52 -3.36
CA ASP A 38 33.22 -31.60 -3.65
C ASP A 38 33.77 -30.25 -4.13
N ILE A 39 33.40 -29.82 -5.33
CA ILE A 39 33.90 -28.59 -5.96
C ILE A 39 32.73 -27.66 -6.31
N ASP A 40 32.68 -26.49 -5.68
CA ASP A 40 31.77 -25.42 -6.09
C ASP A 40 32.18 -24.82 -7.42
N VAL A 41 31.42 -25.13 -8.47
CA VAL A 41 31.71 -24.69 -9.84
C VAL A 41 31.24 -23.27 -10.16
N ILE A 42 30.67 -22.55 -9.19
CA ILE A 42 30.22 -21.16 -9.35
C ILE A 42 31.15 -20.19 -8.63
N GLU A 43 31.31 -20.34 -7.31
CA GLU A 43 31.98 -19.34 -6.46
C GLU A 43 33.16 -19.90 -5.66
N ASP A 44 33.57 -21.16 -5.89
CA ASP A 44 34.67 -21.84 -5.18
C ASP A 44 34.52 -21.81 -3.64
N ARG A 45 33.27 -21.93 -3.14
CA ARG A 45 32.98 -21.97 -1.70
C ARG A 45 33.09 -23.39 -1.17
N THR A 46 33.43 -23.52 0.11
CA THR A 46 33.37 -24.79 0.82
C THR A 46 31.93 -25.10 1.27
N PRO A 47 31.41 -26.32 1.02
CA PRO A 47 30.10 -26.71 1.53
C PRO A 47 30.11 -26.84 3.04
N LEU A 48 29.45 -25.90 3.74
CA LEU A 48 29.29 -25.94 5.21
C LEU A 48 28.07 -26.75 5.66
N MET A 49 27.13 -26.98 4.75
CA MET A 49 25.88 -27.70 4.98
C MET A 49 25.47 -28.33 3.64
N ASP A 50 25.72 -29.63 3.50
CA ASP A 50 25.62 -30.35 2.22
C ASP A 50 24.21 -30.29 1.61
N SER A 51 23.17 -30.28 2.44
CA SER A 51 21.77 -30.16 2.00
C SER A 51 21.44 -28.84 1.29
N ASN A 52 22.31 -27.81 1.37
CA ASN A 52 22.15 -26.56 0.62
C ASN A 52 22.70 -26.65 -0.82
N TRP A 53 23.36 -27.75 -1.17
CA TRP A 53 24.04 -27.92 -2.44
C TRP A 53 23.32 -28.92 -3.33
N VAL A 54 23.50 -28.78 -4.63
CA VAL A 54 23.04 -29.73 -5.64
C VAL A 54 24.21 -30.18 -6.48
N VAL A 55 24.26 -31.46 -6.81
CA VAL A 55 25.24 -32.02 -7.75
C VAL A 55 24.82 -31.69 -9.18
N LEU A 56 25.66 -30.95 -9.88
CA LEU A 56 25.51 -30.60 -11.30
C LEU A 56 26.29 -31.53 -12.24
N GLY A 57 27.28 -32.24 -11.70
CA GLY A 57 28.08 -33.20 -12.45
C GLY A 57 28.89 -34.10 -11.52
N GLN A 58 29.35 -35.22 -12.04
CA GLN A 58 30.16 -36.19 -11.31
C GLN A 58 31.25 -36.77 -12.22
N GLU A 59 32.39 -37.13 -11.62
CA GLU A 59 33.46 -37.88 -12.26
C GLU A 59 34.01 -38.95 -11.28
N PRO A 60 34.06 -40.24 -11.63
CA PRO A 60 33.72 -40.84 -12.93
C PRO A 60 32.23 -40.72 -13.30
N THR A 61 31.94 -40.66 -14.60
CA THR A 61 30.56 -40.61 -15.11
C THR A 61 29.73 -41.83 -14.65
N ALA A 62 28.44 -41.62 -14.40
CA ALA A 62 27.52 -42.68 -13.99
C ALA A 62 27.57 -43.92 -14.91
N GLY A 63 27.46 -45.10 -14.31
CA GLY A 63 27.53 -46.40 -14.98
C GLY A 63 28.95 -46.89 -15.27
N ASN A 64 29.99 -46.07 -15.06
CA ASN A 64 31.37 -46.53 -15.14
C ASN A 64 31.71 -47.45 -13.96
N SER A 65 32.68 -48.33 -14.18
CA SER A 65 33.24 -49.22 -13.16
C SER A 65 34.54 -48.61 -12.63
N THR A 66 34.68 -48.49 -11.30
CA THR A 66 35.86 -47.92 -10.65
C THR A 66 36.33 -48.79 -9.48
N GLU A 67 37.57 -48.59 -9.05
CA GLU A 67 38.09 -49.20 -7.82
C GLU A 67 37.34 -48.61 -6.60
N PRO A 68 37.03 -49.40 -5.56
CA PRO A 68 36.26 -48.92 -4.41
C PRO A 68 36.90 -47.75 -3.64
N ASP A 69 38.22 -47.63 -3.68
CA ASP A 69 38.98 -46.54 -3.04
C ASP A 69 39.13 -45.30 -3.93
N ALA A 70 38.58 -45.31 -5.15
CA ALA A 70 38.63 -44.17 -6.05
C ALA A 70 37.87 -42.96 -5.47
N THR A 71 38.46 -41.77 -5.66
CA THR A 71 37.79 -40.50 -5.31
C THR A 71 36.78 -40.13 -6.38
N VAL A 72 35.53 -39.89 -5.96
CA VAL A 72 34.47 -39.35 -6.82
C VAL A 72 34.45 -37.82 -6.68
N ARG A 73 34.73 -37.12 -7.77
CA ARG A 73 34.63 -35.66 -7.84
C ARG A 73 33.19 -35.26 -8.15
N LEU A 74 32.63 -34.37 -7.34
CA LEU A 74 31.28 -33.83 -7.50
C LEU A 74 31.36 -32.33 -7.80
N ASP A 75 30.83 -31.95 -8.97
CA ASP A 75 30.62 -30.55 -9.32
C ASP A 75 29.33 -30.09 -8.66
N ILE A 76 29.41 -29.21 -7.67
CA ILE A 76 28.28 -28.75 -6.86
C ILE A 76 28.03 -27.25 -7.07
N ALA A 77 26.80 -26.83 -6.81
CA ALA A 77 26.46 -25.41 -6.70
C ALA A 77 25.28 -25.21 -5.75
N LYS A 78 24.97 -23.97 -5.35
CA LYS A 78 23.71 -23.69 -4.66
C LYS A 78 22.61 -23.48 -5.70
N PRO A 79 21.41 -24.04 -5.51
CA PRO A 79 20.28 -23.81 -6.43
C PRO A 79 19.89 -22.35 -6.61
N GLU A 80 20.25 -21.49 -5.67
CA GLU A 80 19.97 -20.05 -5.68
C GLU A 80 21.01 -19.24 -6.46
N ASP A 81 22.15 -19.84 -6.88
CA ASP A 81 23.12 -19.12 -7.69
C ASP A 81 22.62 -18.91 -9.13
N ASP A 82 23.05 -17.83 -9.75
CA ASP A 82 22.66 -17.45 -11.11
C ASP A 82 22.98 -18.56 -12.13
N GLY A 83 21.97 -18.97 -12.90
CA GLY A 83 22.13 -19.96 -13.96
C GLY A 83 22.21 -21.43 -13.51
N VAL A 84 22.18 -21.70 -12.19
CA VAL A 84 22.25 -23.07 -11.67
C VAL A 84 20.96 -23.83 -11.90
N ARG A 85 19.80 -23.19 -11.69
CA ARG A 85 18.49 -23.85 -11.84
C ARG A 85 18.30 -24.44 -13.24
N GLU A 86 18.80 -23.77 -14.27
CA GLU A 86 18.76 -24.21 -15.66
C GLU A 86 19.67 -25.42 -15.95
N ARG A 87 20.66 -25.65 -15.10
CA ARG A 87 21.62 -26.77 -15.20
C ARG A 87 21.17 -28.01 -14.41
N ILE A 88 20.19 -27.88 -13.51
CA ILE A 88 19.65 -29.01 -12.75
C ILE A 88 18.79 -29.87 -13.69
N PRO A 89 19.04 -31.19 -13.79
CA PRO A 89 18.23 -32.07 -14.64
C PRO A 89 16.75 -32.06 -14.25
N ALA A 90 15.86 -31.89 -15.24
CA ALA A 90 14.42 -31.93 -15.01
C ALA A 90 13.98 -33.34 -14.54
N GLY A 91 13.13 -33.40 -13.52
CA GLY A 91 12.69 -34.65 -12.89
C GLY A 91 13.69 -35.26 -11.90
N SER A 92 14.80 -34.57 -11.62
CA SER A 92 15.68 -34.91 -10.49
C SER A 92 15.02 -34.53 -9.15
N PRO A 93 15.44 -35.16 -8.03
CA PRO A 93 14.89 -34.86 -6.71
C PRO A 93 14.93 -33.36 -6.37
N VAL A 94 16.06 -32.68 -6.62
CA VAL A 94 16.18 -31.25 -6.34
C VAL A 94 15.29 -30.41 -7.26
N SER A 95 15.12 -30.78 -8.53
CA SER A 95 14.22 -30.04 -9.42
C SER A 95 12.75 -30.09 -8.96
N ASP A 96 12.31 -31.23 -8.42
CA ASP A 96 10.97 -31.38 -7.87
C ASP A 96 10.80 -30.65 -6.53
N GLU A 97 11.81 -30.69 -5.67
CA GLU A 97 11.84 -29.93 -4.41
C GLU A 97 11.71 -28.42 -4.68
N LEU A 98 12.52 -27.87 -5.59
CA LEU A 98 12.49 -26.45 -5.94
C LEU A 98 11.13 -26.04 -6.51
N ARG A 99 10.55 -26.85 -7.40
CA ARG A 99 9.21 -26.60 -7.94
C ARG A 99 8.15 -26.56 -6.84
N GLN A 100 8.19 -27.51 -5.91
CA GLN A 100 7.26 -27.54 -4.78
C GLN A 100 7.41 -26.32 -3.88
N ARG A 101 8.66 -25.90 -3.59
CA ARG A 101 8.95 -24.69 -2.83
C ARG A 101 8.41 -23.45 -3.54
N ASP A 102 8.71 -23.28 -4.82
CA ASP A 102 8.25 -22.13 -5.61
C ASP A 102 6.71 -22.10 -5.69
N GLU A 103 6.04 -23.24 -5.82
CA GLU A 103 4.57 -23.34 -5.75
C GLU A 103 4.01 -22.97 -4.36
N ALA A 104 4.66 -23.41 -3.28
CA ALA A 104 4.26 -23.08 -1.91
C ALA A 104 4.45 -21.59 -1.60
N ASP A 105 5.55 -21.01 -2.06
CA ASP A 105 5.83 -19.59 -1.94
C ASP A 105 4.81 -18.77 -2.75
N ALA A 106 4.52 -19.19 -3.98
CA ALA A 106 3.49 -18.56 -4.82
C ALA A 106 2.10 -18.63 -4.17
N ARG A 107 1.73 -19.76 -3.55
CA ARG A 107 0.47 -19.88 -2.79
C ARG A 107 0.46 -18.96 -1.58
N SER A 108 1.54 -18.92 -0.81
CA SER A 108 1.64 -18.06 0.38
C SER A 108 1.53 -16.58 0.02
N MET A 109 2.18 -16.15 -1.07
CA MET A 109 2.05 -14.80 -1.61
C MET A 109 0.63 -14.50 -2.09
N ALA A 110 0.00 -15.42 -2.81
CA ALA A 110 -1.38 -15.26 -3.29
C ALA A 110 -2.37 -15.14 -2.12
N GLU A 111 -2.22 -15.97 -1.08
CA GLU A 111 -3.04 -15.88 0.13
C GLU A 111 -2.83 -14.56 0.88
N GLN A 112 -1.58 -14.09 0.99
CA GLN A 112 -1.28 -12.80 1.60
C GLN A 112 -1.93 -11.66 0.82
N GLN A 113 -1.80 -11.67 -0.52
CA GLN A 113 -2.43 -10.67 -1.37
C GLN A 113 -3.96 -10.67 -1.21
N GLN A 114 -4.59 -11.86 -1.18
CA GLN A 114 -6.04 -11.96 -0.95
C GLN A 114 -6.45 -11.39 0.42
N ARG A 115 -5.68 -11.68 1.48
CA ARG A 115 -5.91 -11.10 2.82
C ARG A 115 -5.76 -9.58 2.82
N ASP A 116 -4.77 -9.04 2.12
CA ASP A 116 -4.53 -7.60 2.02
C ASP A 116 -5.67 -6.91 1.24
N GLU A 117 -6.12 -7.52 0.14
CA GLU A 117 -7.27 -7.05 -0.64
C GLU A 117 -8.59 -7.12 0.15
N GLU A 118 -8.79 -8.16 0.95
CA GLU A 118 -9.96 -8.27 1.83
C GLU A 118 -9.94 -7.21 2.94
N ARG A 119 -8.79 -7.01 3.60
CA ARG A 119 -8.63 -5.96 4.61
C ARG A 119 -8.89 -4.57 4.03
N LYS A 120 -8.36 -4.28 2.85
CA LYS A 120 -8.60 -3.00 2.16
C LYS A 120 -10.09 -2.83 1.83
N ARG A 121 -10.75 -3.85 1.27
CA ARG A 121 -12.20 -3.79 0.99
C ARG A 121 -13.02 -3.54 2.24
N GLN A 122 -12.66 -4.18 3.35
CA GLN A 122 -13.34 -3.97 4.63
C GLN A 122 -13.12 -2.53 5.13
N GLN A 123 -11.89 -2.04 5.10
CA GLN A 123 -11.58 -0.65 5.47
C GLN A 123 -12.30 0.37 4.59
N ASP A 124 -12.36 0.14 3.27
CA ASP A 124 -13.08 1.02 2.34
C ASP A 124 -14.60 1.01 2.63
N ALA A 125 -15.16 -0.14 3.02
CA ALA A 125 -16.57 -0.26 3.41
C ALA A 125 -16.86 0.43 4.75
N ASP A 126 -15.97 0.30 5.73
CA ASP A 126 -16.08 0.96 7.03
C ASP A 126 -15.94 2.49 6.86
N ASN A 127 -14.97 2.96 6.08
CA ASN A 127 -14.82 4.36 5.71
C ASN A 127 -16.08 4.90 5.01
N ALA A 128 -16.63 4.19 4.03
CA ALA A 128 -17.85 4.63 3.35
C ALA A 128 -19.06 4.75 4.30
N LYS A 129 -19.17 3.83 5.27
CA LYS A 129 -20.22 3.87 6.29
C LYS A 129 -20.02 5.03 7.27
N ASP A 130 -18.79 5.28 7.69
CA ASP A 130 -18.45 6.37 8.58
C ASP A 130 -18.68 7.73 7.90
N ALA A 131 -18.27 7.88 6.62
CA ALA A 131 -18.53 9.06 5.81
C ALA A 131 -20.03 9.31 5.63
N GLN A 132 -20.82 8.27 5.35
CA GLN A 132 -22.28 8.38 5.28
C GLN A 132 -22.86 8.85 6.62
N THR A 133 -22.44 8.24 7.73
CA THR A 133 -22.92 8.58 9.08
C THR A 133 -22.59 10.03 9.43
N PHE A 134 -21.38 10.47 9.10
CA PHE A 134 -20.95 11.84 9.32
C PHE A 134 -21.73 12.84 8.44
N ALA A 135 -21.90 12.55 7.14
CA ALA A 135 -22.68 13.39 6.24
C ALA A 135 -24.14 13.54 6.70
N ASP A 136 -24.77 12.46 7.16
CA ASP A 136 -26.13 12.49 7.72
C ASP A 136 -26.21 13.34 9.00
N ALA A 137 -25.16 13.29 9.83
CA ALA A 137 -25.11 14.08 11.07
C ALA A 137 -24.99 15.59 10.80
N ILE A 138 -24.21 15.99 9.79
CA ILE A 138 -23.98 17.40 9.47
C ILE A 138 -25.04 18.01 8.54
N ASP A 139 -25.79 17.22 7.76
CA ASP A 139 -26.76 17.71 6.75
C ASP A 139 -27.76 18.76 7.29
N PRO A 140 -28.37 18.57 8.49
CA PRO A 140 -29.27 19.59 9.04
C PRO A 140 -28.58 20.94 9.26
N ALA A 141 -27.38 20.93 9.82
CA ALA A 141 -26.60 22.15 10.06
C ALA A 141 -26.10 22.76 8.74
N ALA A 142 -25.73 21.92 7.76
CA ALA A 142 -25.31 22.34 6.43
C ALA A 142 -26.41 23.12 5.69
N ARG A 143 -27.68 22.68 5.81
CA ARG A 143 -28.82 23.39 5.21
C ARG A 143 -29.10 24.73 5.88
N ILE A 144 -28.93 24.81 7.20
CA ILE A 144 -29.05 26.08 7.95
C ILE A 144 -27.93 27.03 7.51
N ALA A 145 -26.69 26.54 7.46
CA ALA A 145 -25.54 27.31 7.01
C ALA A 145 -25.71 27.80 5.57
N LYS A 146 -26.23 26.96 4.66
CA LYS A 146 -26.55 27.38 3.30
C LYS A 146 -27.43 28.62 3.27
N ASN A 147 -28.55 28.60 4.00
CA ASN A 147 -29.45 29.75 4.05
C ASN A 147 -28.75 30.99 4.63
N ALA A 148 -27.99 30.83 5.72
CA ALA A 148 -27.25 31.93 6.33
C ALA A 148 -26.21 32.54 5.37
N ILE A 149 -25.52 31.72 4.57
CA ILE A 149 -24.54 32.19 3.58
C ILE A 149 -25.22 32.84 2.38
N THR A 150 -26.38 32.34 1.93
CA THR A 150 -27.20 33.03 0.92
C THR A 150 -27.64 34.40 1.42
N ASP A 151 -28.18 34.47 2.64
CA ASP A 151 -28.60 35.73 3.28
C ASP A 151 -27.41 36.71 3.40
N LEU A 152 -26.21 36.22 3.72
CA LEU A 152 -24.99 37.03 3.74
C LEU A 152 -24.69 37.68 2.37
N GLY A 153 -24.81 36.91 1.28
CA GLY A 153 -24.63 37.42 -0.08
C GLY A 153 -25.67 38.48 -0.45
N ASP A 154 -26.93 38.25 -0.08
CA ASP A 154 -28.03 39.19 -0.30
C ASP A 154 -27.84 40.49 0.47
N LEU A 155 -27.41 40.41 1.74
CA LEU A 155 -27.08 41.59 2.55
C LEU A 155 -25.92 42.38 1.94
N GLY A 156 -24.87 41.72 1.47
CA GLY A 156 -23.78 42.38 0.77
C GLY A 156 -24.25 43.14 -0.48
N SER A 157 -25.16 42.56 -1.25
CA SER A 157 -25.77 43.20 -2.42
C SER A 157 -26.66 44.40 -2.04
N GLN A 158 -27.41 44.29 -0.94
CA GLN A 158 -28.24 45.39 -0.42
C GLN A 158 -27.39 46.57 0.08
N ILE A 159 -26.29 46.30 0.79
CA ILE A 159 -25.35 47.33 1.26
C ILE A 159 -24.67 48.00 0.06
N ALA A 160 -24.29 47.24 -0.96
CA ALA A 160 -23.74 47.79 -2.20
C ALA A 160 -24.68 48.80 -2.88
N GLY A 161 -26.00 48.52 -2.88
CA GLY A 161 -27.00 49.39 -3.50
C GLY A 161 -27.42 50.58 -2.62
N SER A 162 -27.43 50.43 -1.29
CA SER A 162 -27.91 51.45 -0.36
C SER A 162 -26.80 52.32 0.25
N GLY A 163 -25.56 51.85 0.26
CA GLY A 163 -24.39 52.54 0.81
C GLY A 163 -24.40 52.71 2.33
N THR A 164 -25.32 52.05 3.05
CA THR A 164 -25.44 52.19 4.51
C THR A 164 -25.74 50.85 5.18
N VAL A 165 -25.18 50.63 6.37
CA VAL A 165 -25.48 49.49 7.23
C VAL A 165 -26.51 49.92 8.27
N SER A 166 -27.66 49.24 8.31
CA SER A 166 -28.72 49.51 9.29
C SER A 166 -28.50 48.68 10.57
N ALA A 167 -29.12 49.08 11.69
CA ALA A 167 -29.09 48.30 12.93
C ALA A 167 -29.65 46.87 12.73
N THR A 168 -30.67 46.72 11.88
CA THR A 168 -31.22 45.41 11.51
C THR A 168 -30.24 44.57 10.69
N THR A 169 -29.46 45.19 9.80
CA THR A 169 -28.39 44.52 9.05
C THR A 169 -27.31 43.98 10.00
N GLY A 170 -26.91 44.77 10.99
CA GLY A 170 -25.94 44.34 12.00
C GLY A 170 -26.43 43.14 12.83
N ALA A 171 -27.72 43.10 13.20
CA ALA A 171 -28.29 41.95 13.90
C ALA A 171 -28.25 40.68 13.03
N SER A 172 -28.66 40.77 11.77
CA SER A 172 -28.60 39.65 10.83
C SER A 172 -27.18 39.12 10.62
N LEU A 173 -26.17 39.99 10.50
CA LEU A 173 -24.77 39.57 10.35
C LEU A 173 -24.28 38.77 11.58
N ASN A 174 -24.63 39.19 12.79
CA ASN A 174 -24.27 38.43 14.00
C ASN A 174 -24.98 37.07 14.09
N ASP A 175 -26.24 36.99 13.67
CA ASP A 175 -26.98 35.73 13.65
C ASP A 175 -26.42 34.77 12.60
N ILE A 176 -25.99 35.30 11.44
CA ILE A 176 -25.25 34.54 10.42
C ILE A 176 -23.95 34.00 11.00
N GLU A 177 -23.10 34.85 11.60
CA GLU A 177 -21.81 34.42 12.18
C GLU A 177 -22.01 33.26 13.18
N ARG A 178 -22.99 33.37 14.09
CA ARG A 178 -23.32 32.29 15.03
C ARG A 178 -23.75 30.99 14.34
N ALA A 179 -24.57 31.08 13.29
CA ALA A 179 -24.99 29.90 12.55
C ALA A 179 -23.79 29.19 11.89
N LEU A 180 -22.84 29.97 11.37
CA LEU A 180 -21.61 29.44 10.77
C LEU A 180 -20.67 28.86 11.82
N GLU A 181 -20.54 29.45 13.00
CA GLU A 181 -19.77 28.89 14.12
C GLU A 181 -20.30 27.53 14.56
N VAL A 182 -21.63 27.39 14.71
CA VAL A 182 -22.27 26.12 15.07
C VAL A 182 -22.03 25.06 14.01
N TYR A 183 -22.16 25.41 12.73
CA TYR A 183 -21.89 24.48 11.65
C TYR A 183 -20.40 24.11 11.58
N LYS A 184 -19.51 25.07 11.76
CA LYS A 184 -18.06 24.85 11.80
C LYS A 184 -17.68 23.84 12.89
N ALA A 185 -18.26 23.97 14.09
CA ALA A 185 -18.01 23.04 15.19
C ALA A 185 -18.43 21.59 14.89
N SER A 186 -19.36 21.39 13.94
CA SER A 186 -19.79 20.04 13.52
C SER A 186 -18.69 19.26 12.79
N PHE A 187 -17.58 19.92 12.44
CA PHE A 187 -16.44 19.33 11.74
C PHE A 187 -15.26 18.96 12.65
N GLU A 188 -15.30 19.29 13.94
CA GLU A 188 -14.20 19.02 14.89
C GLU A 188 -13.91 17.52 15.06
N ASP A 189 -14.95 16.68 14.95
CA ASP A 189 -14.85 15.22 15.11
C ASP A 189 -14.92 14.48 13.75
N ALA A 190 -14.48 15.12 12.67
CA ALA A 190 -14.48 14.50 11.34
C ALA A 190 -13.59 13.24 11.32
N PRO A 191 -14.07 12.11 10.73
CA PRO A 191 -13.25 10.92 10.53
C PRO A 191 -11.96 11.23 9.76
N ASP A 192 -10.85 10.59 10.15
CA ASP A 192 -9.51 10.83 9.60
C ASP A 192 -9.46 10.83 8.06
N HIS A 193 -10.20 9.91 7.41
CA HIS A 193 -10.20 9.75 5.96
C HIS A 193 -10.99 10.83 5.20
N ILE A 194 -11.74 11.69 5.90
CA ILE A 194 -12.42 12.87 5.33
C ILE A 194 -11.99 14.19 5.97
N ASN A 195 -11.08 14.17 6.94
CA ASN A 195 -10.71 15.34 7.74
C ASN A 195 -10.15 16.48 6.87
N ASP A 196 -9.39 16.18 5.82
CA ASP A 196 -8.87 17.20 4.90
C ASP A 196 -10.00 18.04 4.26
N HIS A 197 -11.14 17.42 3.94
CA HIS A 197 -12.30 18.14 3.39
C HIS A 197 -13.06 18.92 4.47
N ALA A 198 -13.12 18.38 5.69
CA ALA A 198 -13.70 19.05 6.84
C ALA A 198 -12.91 20.33 7.19
N ASP A 199 -11.58 20.27 7.17
CA ASP A 199 -10.69 21.41 7.39
C ASP A 199 -10.90 22.49 6.31
N GLN A 200 -10.98 22.10 5.04
CA GLN A 200 -11.29 23.04 3.93
C GLN A 200 -12.65 23.73 4.10
N LEU A 201 -13.65 23.01 4.62
CA LEU A 201 -14.96 23.60 4.96
C LEU A 201 -14.84 24.59 6.10
N GLN A 202 -14.14 24.23 7.17
CA GLN A 202 -13.90 25.13 8.31
C GLN A 202 -13.18 26.42 7.87
N GLU A 203 -12.18 26.32 7.01
CA GLU A 203 -11.49 27.48 6.44
C GLU A 203 -12.41 28.36 5.60
N SER A 204 -13.29 27.75 4.79
CA SER A 204 -14.26 28.46 3.97
C SER A 204 -15.30 29.18 4.83
N LEU A 205 -15.77 28.54 5.90
CA LEU A 205 -16.68 29.14 6.89
C LEU A 205 -16.01 30.32 7.61
N ASP A 206 -14.75 30.19 8.01
CA ASP A 206 -13.97 31.31 8.56
C ASP A 206 -13.86 32.47 7.58
N GLN A 207 -13.70 32.18 6.29
CA GLN A 207 -13.63 33.21 5.26
C GLN A 207 -14.98 33.91 5.04
N PHE A 208 -16.11 33.20 5.13
CA PHE A 208 -17.44 33.81 5.15
C PHE A 208 -17.65 34.71 6.37
N MET A 209 -17.24 34.28 7.57
CA MET A 209 -17.33 35.10 8.78
C MET A 209 -16.45 36.37 8.66
N ARG A 210 -15.24 36.26 8.09
CA ARG A 210 -14.40 37.44 7.76
C ARG A 210 -15.08 38.37 6.75
N ALA A 211 -15.80 37.83 5.78
CA ALA A 211 -16.58 38.62 4.84
C ALA A 211 -17.73 39.36 5.56
N ALA A 212 -18.48 38.68 6.43
CA ALA A 212 -19.53 39.29 7.26
C ALA A 212 -19.00 40.44 8.13
N SER A 213 -17.89 40.21 8.84
CA SER A 213 -17.20 41.24 9.61
C SER A 213 -16.74 42.43 8.75
N THR A 214 -16.34 42.19 7.49
CA THR A 214 -15.99 43.27 6.55
C THR A 214 -17.19 44.16 6.25
N LEU A 215 -18.38 43.57 6.03
CA LEU A 215 -19.63 44.32 5.82
C LEU A 215 -20.06 45.09 7.07
N LEU A 216 -19.86 44.54 8.27
CA LEU A 216 -20.20 45.23 9.51
C LEU A 216 -19.44 46.56 9.67
N SER A 217 -18.23 46.64 9.10
CA SER A 217 -17.39 47.84 9.10
C SER A 217 -17.68 48.84 7.95
N ALA A 218 -18.63 48.53 7.06
CA ALA A 218 -18.92 49.34 5.88
C ALA A 218 -19.79 50.58 6.22
N GLU A 219 -19.16 51.70 6.61
CA GLU A 219 -19.87 52.94 6.91
C GLU A 219 -19.30 54.16 6.16
N GLY A 220 -20.18 55.02 5.63
CA GLY A 220 -19.78 56.30 5.03
C GLY A 220 -18.84 56.13 3.82
N ALA A 221 -17.70 56.83 3.84
CA ALA A 221 -16.78 56.89 2.69
C ALA A 221 -16.01 55.58 2.42
N SER A 222 -15.94 54.64 3.37
CA SER A 222 -15.27 53.35 3.19
C SER A 222 -16.19 52.24 2.66
N ALA A 223 -17.50 52.49 2.58
CA ALA A 223 -18.50 51.48 2.26
C ALA A 223 -18.22 50.76 0.93
N VAL A 224 -17.80 51.49 -0.12
CA VAL A 224 -17.48 50.90 -1.43
C VAL A 224 -16.32 49.91 -1.33
N GLY A 225 -15.21 50.30 -0.70
CA GLY A 225 -14.05 49.42 -0.57
C GLY A 225 -14.31 48.19 0.32
N SER A 226 -15.12 48.34 1.36
CA SER A 226 -15.55 47.22 2.20
C SER A 226 -16.45 46.25 1.43
N VAL A 227 -17.36 46.75 0.60
CA VAL A 227 -18.23 45.93 -0.26
C VAL A 227 -17.40 45.18 -1.31
N ASP A 228 -16.44 45.83 -1.96
CA ASP A 228 -15.55 45.17 -2.94
C ASP A 228 -14.75 44.04 -2.28
N ARG A 229 -14.20 44.30 -1.08
CA ARG A 229 -13.46 43.29 -0.32
C ARG A 229 -14.36 42.13 0.13
N PHE A 230 -15.59 42.43 0.54
CA PHE A 230 -16.59 41.42 0.85
C PHE A 230 -16.85 40.50 -0.34
N GLN A 231 -17.13 41.05 -1.53
CA GLN A 231 -17.43 40.27 -2.73
C GLN A 231 -16.28 39.33 -3.11
N GLN A 232 -15.04 39.80 -3.00
CA GLN A 232 -13.85 38.97 -3.23
C GLN A 232 -13.77 37.81 -2.23
N LEU A 233 -13.90 38.09 -0.93
CA LEU A 233 -13.83 37.06 0.11
C LEU A 233 -14.96 36.04 -0.02
N TYR A 234 -16.18 36.51 -0.31
CA TYR A 234 -17.36 35.68 -0.45
C TYR A 234 -17.27 34.71 -1.63
N SER A 235 -16.88 35.21 -2.81
CA SER A 235 -16.78 34.38 -4.03
C SER A 235 -15.69 33.31 -3.93
N GLU A 236 -14.54 33.65 -3.34
CA GLU A 236 -13.47 32.67 -3.08
C GLU A 236 -13.92 31.61 -2.08
N ALA A 237 -14.56 32.01 -0.98
CA ALA A 237 -15.10 31.10 0.02
C ALA A 237 -16.18 30.18 -0.56
N GLN A 238 -17.07 30.70 -1.41
CA GLN A 238 -18.13 29.93 -2.07
C GLN A 238 -17.57 28.81 -2.95
N SER A 239 -16.56 29.12 -3.76
CA SER A 239 -15.93 28.11 -4.61
C SER A 239 -15.32 26.97 -3.79
N ARG A 240 -14.53 27.31 -2.76
CA ARG A 240 -13.87 26.32 -1.89
C ARG A 240 -14.89 25.52 -1.07
N TYR A 241 -15.92 26.18 -0.56
CA TYR A 241 -17.01 25.54 0.17
C TYR A 241 -17.71 24.48 -0.69
N ASN A 242 -18.08 24.83 -1.92
CA ASN A 242 -18.78 23.91 -2.82
C ASN A 242 -17.92 22.70 -3.19
N GLU A 243 -16.63 22.90 -3.45
CA GLU A 243 -15.68 21.83 -3.75
C GLU A 243 -15.47 20.89 -2.56
N ALA A 244 -15.22 21.46 -1.37
CA ALA A 244 -14.99 20.68 -0.16
C ALA A 244 -16.25 19.92 0.27
N LEU A 245 -17.43 20.54 0.23
CA LEU A 245 -18.70 19.88 0.58
C LEU A 245 -19.06 18.75 -0.40
N THR A 246 -18.78 18.96 -1.69
CA THR A 246 -18.97 17.92 -2.70
C THR A 246 -18.06 16.72 -2.43
N SER A 247 -16.80 16.99 -2.10
CA SER A 247 -15.81 15.94 -1.81
C SER A 247 -16.15 15.19 -0.52
N LEU A 248 -16.59 15.90 0.53
CA LEU A 248 -17.00 15.31 1.80
C LEU A 248 -18.22 14.39 1.63
N CYS A 249 -19.21 14.81 0.84
CA CYS A 249 -20.40 13.99 0.58
C CYS A 249 -20.19 12.94 -0.53
N ALA A 250 -18.99 12.85 -1.13
CA ALA A 250 -18.76 11.93 -2.24
C ALA A 250 -18.95 10.47 -1.82
N GLY A 251 -19.73 9.71 -2.59
CA GLY A 251 -20.04 8.31 -2.28
C GLY A 251 -21.12 8.12 -1.20
N THR A 252 -21.62 9.20 -0.60
CA THR A 252 -22.77 9.17 0.31
C THR A 252 -24.08 9.35 -0.45
N SER A 253 -25.20 9.09 0.22
CA SER A 253 -26.56 9.36 -0.26
C SER A 253 -27.03 10.80 0.01
N VAL A 254 -26.25 11.59 0.76
CA VAL A 254 -26.57 12.98 1.09
C VAL A 254 -26.24 13.86 -0.12
N GLN A 255 -27.25 14.53 -0.66
CA GLN A 255 -27.02 15.54 -1.69
C GLN A 255 -26.51 16.83 -1.04
N PRO A 256 -25.28 17.29 -1.35
CA PRO A 256 -24.68 18.43 -0.66
C PRO A 256 -25.48 19.72 -0.93
N PRO A 257 -25.80 20.52 0.10
CA PRO A 257 -26.48 21.81 -0.05
C PRO A 257 -25.52 22.90 -0.55
N LEU A 258 -25.16 22.81 -1.84
CA LEU A 258 -24.26 23.78 -2.49
C LEU A 258 -24.87 25.19 -2.59
N LEU A 259 -23.97 26.19 -2.62
CA LEU A 259 -24.23 27.64 -2.73
C LEU A 259 -24.26 28.12 -4.18
#